data_AF-A0AAU6DJ51-F1
#
_entry.id   AF-A0AAU6DJ51-F1
#
_cell.length_a   1.000
_cell.length_b   1.000
_cell.length_c   1.000
_cell.angle_alpha   90.00
_cell.angle_beta   90.00
_cell.angle_gamma   90.00
#
_symmetry.space_group_name_H-M   'P 1'
#
loop_
_entity.id
_entity.type
_entity.pdbx_description
1 polymer ?
#
loop_
_entity_poly.entity_id
_entity_poly.type
_entity_poly.pdbx_seq_one_letter_code
_entity_poly.pdbx_strand_id
1 'polypeptide(L)'
;MIVIGAGVEQPIDPAEDELGRDRIGYGPTMSPMALYDATHGTWHLGERAQRERFALITHDGRGVLAVAIDRVEPATTGRQSSGRSVIHGEILTTGHPMHDAYVGAPSPIPPQRNPIGYFNAPEEQTVCACGCDEPIPAGKHFASGHDQTALHERVRQLGGVVDFIAWFDRTHGYWPDINVIYEPVSLKDGGPTGAPARARHRLGCSHFFLDKDGRIINRPRLATAKEMTSLRPCKSCQDASAKAATRK
;
A
#
# COMPACT_ATOMS: atom_id res chain seq x y z
N MET A 1 4.02 -12.09 -15.00
CA MET A 1 2.98 -13.14 -14.97
C MET A 1 3.51 -14.47 -14.43
N ILE A 2 2.70 -15.18 -13.63
CA ILE A 2 2.88 -16.61 -13.31
C ILE A 2 2.29 -17.47 -14.45
N VAL A 3 2.98 -18.49 -14.92
CA VAL A 3 2.45 -19.46 -15.90
C VAL A 3 2.30 -20.83 -15.22
N ILE A 4 1.12 -21.42 -15.30
CA ILE A 4 0.77 -22.68 -14.64
C ILE A 4 0.37 -23.72 -15.69
N GLY A 5 1.08 -24.83 -15.75
CA GLY A 5 0.74 -25.98 -16.59
C GLY A 5 -0.31 -26.86 -15.93
N ALA A 6 -1.51 -26.94 -16.52
CA ALA A 6 -2.58 -27.83 -16.12
C ALA A 6 -2.51 -29.16 -16.88
N GLY A 7 -2.66 -30.26 -16.14
CA GLY A 7 -2.87 -31.59 -16.72
C GLY A 7 -4.26 -31.75 -17.33
N VAL A 8 -4.53 -32.94 -17.87
CA VAL A 8 -5.89 -33.34 -18.32
C VAL A 8 -6.83 -33.37 -17.11
N GLU A 9 -8.10 -33.03 -17.31
CA GLU A 9 -9.14 -33.15 -16.28
C GLU A 9 -9.15 -34.55 -15.66
N GLN A 10 -9.12 -34.60 -14.33
CA GLN A 10 -9.22 -35.82 -13.54
C GLN A 10 -10.07 -35.58 -12.29
N PRO A 11 -10.91 -36.55 -11.89
CA PRO A 11 -11.58 -36.49 -10.60
C PRO A 11 -10.56 -36.65 -9.45
N ILE A 12 -10.82 -35.98 -8.34
CA ILE A 12 -10.06 -36.14 -7.09
C ILE A 12 -11.04 -36.28 -5.93
N ASP A 13 -10.65 -37.00 -4.88
CA ASP A 13 -11.44 -37.07 -3.66
C ASP A 13 -11.33 -35.72 -2.91
N PRO A 14 -12.45 -35.01 -2.66
CA PRO A 14 -12.44 -33.77 -1.87
C PRO A 14 -11.84 -33.92 -0.48
N ALA A 15 -11.85 -35.12 0.10
CA ALA A 15 -11.23 -35.36 1.41
C ALA A 15 -9.70 -35.34 1.36
N GLU A 16 -9.11 -35.62 0.20
CA GLU A 16 -7.65 -35.69 -0.01
C GLU A 16 -7.09 -34.39 -0.62
N ASP A 17 -7.95 -33.53 -1.19
CA ASP A 17 -7.55 -32.24 -1.75
C ASP A 17 -7.50 -31.13 -0.69
N GLU A 18 -6.39 -30.38 -0.64
CA GLU A 18 -6.20 -29.30 0.36
C GLU A 18 -7.26 -28.18 0.27
N LEU A 19 -7.96 -28.08 -0.86
CA LEU A 19 -9.00 -27.08 -1.13
C LEU A 19 -10.39 -27.70 -1.26
N GLY A 20 -10.55 -29.01 -1.00
CA GLY A 20 -11.84 -29.69 -1.04
C GLY A 20 -12.44 -29.80 -2.44
N ARG A 21 -11.62 -29.79 -3.50
CA ARG A 21 -12.08 -29.86 -4.89
C ARG A 21 -12.47 -31.30 -5.26
N ASP A 22 -13.40 -31.43 -6.21
CA ASP A 22 -13.84 -32.72 -6.76
C ASP A 22 -13.13 -33.09 -8.07
N ARG A 23 -12.38 -32.15 -8.65
CA ARG A 23 -11.63 -32.30 -9.89
C ARG A 23 -10.42 -31.38 -9.95
N ILE A 24 -9.46 -31.75 -10.79
CA ILE A 24 -8.30 -30.93 -11.15
C ILE A 24 -8.04 -30.99 -12.65
N GLY A 25 -7.28 -30.02 -13.16
CA GLY A 25 -6.83 -30.01 -14.56
C GLY A 25 -7.80 -29.31 -15.52
N TYR A 26 -7.60 -29.54 -16.82
CA TYR A 26 -8.35 -28.88 -17.90
C TYR A 26 -9.18 -29.90 -18.70
N GLY A 27 -10.45 -29.57 -18.91
CA GLY A 27 -11.35 -30.25 -19.83
C GLY A 27 -11.87 -29.28 -20.90
N PRO A 28 -11.96 -29.67 -22.19
CA PRO A 28 -12.29 -28.75 -23.28
C PRO A 28 -13.74 -28.22 -23.24
N THR A 29 -14.61 -28.86 -22.46
CA THR A 29 -16.02 -28.46 -22.30
C THR A 29 -16.28 -27.69 -21.01
N MET A 30 -15.25 -27.41 -20.21
CA MET A 30 -15.40 -26.64 -18.98
C MET A 30 -15.80 -25.20 -19.27
N SER A 31 -16.67 -24.64 -18.43
CA SER A 31 -16.84 -23.19 -18.38
C SER A 31 -15.57 -22.54 -17.80
N PRO A 32 -15.33 -21.24 -18.06
CA PRO A 32 -14.19 -20.54 -17.45
C PRO A 32 -14.17 -20.63 -15.92
N MET A 33 -15.35 -20.60 -15.28
CA MET A 33 -15.46 -20.75 -13.82
C MET A 33 -15.09 -22.17 -13.37
N ALA A 34 -15.61 -23.21 -14.04
CA ALA A 34 -15.26 -24.59 -13.71
C ALA A 34 -13.76 -24.86 -13.92
N LEU A 35 -13.17 -24.26 -14.97
CA LEU A 35 -11.73 -24.33 -15.21
C LEU A 35 -10.95 -23.58 -14.13
N TYR A 36 -11.40 -22.38 -13.74
CA TYR A 36 -10.80 -21.63 -12.64
C TYR A 36 -10.80 -22.47 -11.37
N ASP A 37 -11.95 -23.00 -10.95
CA ASP A 37 -12.05 -23.85 -9.75
C ASP A 37 -11.17 -25.11 -9.84
N ALA A 38 -11.15 -25.79 -10.98
CA ALA A 38 -10.32 -26.98 -11.20
C ALA A 38 -8.81 -26.70 -11.19
N THR A 39 -8.41 -25.48 -11.56
CA THR A 39 -7.00 -25.06 -11.65
C THR A 39 -6.57 -24.13 -10.51
N HIS A 40 -7.51 -23.75 -9.65
CA HIS A 40 -7.34 -23.09 -8.37
C HIS A 40 -6.75 -24.07 -7.36
N GLY A 41 -5.47 -24.41 -7.57
CA GLY A 41 -4.74 -25.38 -6.75
C GLY A 41 -3.84 -24.73 -5.70
N THR A 42 -3.19 -25.59 -4.92
CA THR A 42 -2.10 -25.19 -4.01
C THR A 42 -0.75 -25.43 -4.68
N TRP A 43 0.18 -24.49 -4.57
CA TRP A 43 1.44 -24.50 -5.31
C TRP A 43 2.62 -24.15 -4.41
N HIS A 44 3.81 -24.70 -4.71
CA HIS A 44 5.04 -24.20 -4.10
C HIS A 44 5.49 -22.93 -4.83
N LEU A 45 5.18 -21.78 -4.23
CA LEU A 45 5.49 -20.46 -4.79
C LEU A 45 6.64 -19.81 -4.02
N GLY A 46 7.59 -19.24 -4.76
CA GLY A 46 8.67 -18.42 -4.19
C GLY A 46 8.23 -16.97 -3.97
N GLU A 47 9.12 -16.16 -3.39
CA GLU A 47 8.85 -14.74 -3.06
C GLU A 47 8.35 -13.93 -4.27
N ARG A 48 8.82 -14.28 -5.47
CA ARG A 48 8.43 -13.61 -6.72
C ARG A 48 6.91 -13.62 -6.95
N ALA A 49 6.23 -14.72 -6.63
CA ALA A 49 4.79 -14.84 -6.86
C ALA A 49 3.96 -13.76 -6.15
N GLN A 50 4.44 -13.25 -5.02
CA GLN A 50 3.78 -12.18 -4.26
C GLN A 50 3.78 -10.82 -4.97
N ARG A 51 4.55 -10.68 -6.06
CA ARG A 51 4.68 -9.45 -6.85
C ARG A 51 4.02 -9.54 -8.21
N GLU A 52 3.57 -10.74 -8.59
CA GLU A 52 2.96 -10.98 -9.89
C GLU A 52 1.50 -10.54 -9.87
N ARG A 53 1.07 -9.91 -10.96
CA ARG A 53 -0.29 -9.35 -11.10
C ARG A 53 -1.25 -10.26 -11.85
N PHE A 54 -0.71 -11.23 -12.59
CA PHE A 54 -1.49 -12.10 -13.45
C PHE A 54 -0.98 -13.53 -13.36
N ALA A 55 -1.89 -14.47 -13.59
CA ALA A 55 -1.60 -15.88 -13.82
C ALA A 55 -2.20 -16.33 -15.17
N LEU A 56 -1.42 -17.10 -15.92
CA LEU A 56 -1.86 -17.78 -17.13
C LEU A 56 -1.87 -19.28 -16.89
N ILE A 57 -3.03 -19.90 -17.00
CA ILE A 57 -3.17 -21.35 -17.04
C ILE A 57 -2.96 -21.80 -18.47
N THR A 58 -2.12 -22.81 -18.63
CA THR A 58 -1.80 -23.44 -19.92
C THR A 58 -2.14 -24.91 -19.90
N HIS A 59 -2.60 -25.45 -21.01
CA HIS A 59 -2.77 -26.88 -21.22
C HIS A 59 -2.24 -27.24 -22.60
N ASP A 60 -1.49 -28.35 -22.68
CA ASP A 60 -0.86 -28.82 -23.93
C ASP A 60 -0.14 -27.70 -24.71
N GLY A 61 0.62 -26.87 -23.97
CA GLY A 61 1.40 -25.78 -24.54
C GLY A 61 0.59 -24.60 -25.07
N ARG A 62 -0.68 -24.44 -24.69
CA ARG A 62 -1.52 -23.28 -25.06
C ARG A 62 -2.18 -22.65 -23.84
N GLY A 63 -2.39 -21.34 -23.86
CA GLY A 63 -3.14 -20.63 -22.82
C GLY A 63 -4.62 -20.99 -22.86
N VAL A 64 -5.20 -21.31 -21.71
CA VAL A 64 -6.63 -21.70 -21.57
C VAL A 64 -7.40 -20.81 -20.60
N LEU A 65 -6.73 -20.11 -19.69
CA LEU A 65 -7.35 -19.17 -18.76
C LEU A 65 -6.33 -18.11 -18.34
N ALA A 66 -6.75 -16.85 -18.30
CA ALA A 66 -5.97 -15.77 -17.71
C ALA A 66 -6.70 -15.21 -16.48
N VAL A 67 -5.94 -14.91 -15.42
CA VAL A 67 -6.47 -14.48 -14.12
C VAL A 67 -5.70 -13.24 -13.66
N ALA A 68 -6.42 -12.20 -13.22
CA ALA A 68 -5.84 -11.10 -12.45
C ALA A 68 -5.70 -11.53 -11.00
N ILE A 69 -4.47 -11.50 -10.48
CA ILE A 69 -4.17 -11.93 -9.12
C ILE A 69 -4.57 -10.83 -8.14
N ASP A 70 -5.46 -11.16 -7.21
CA ASP A 70 -5.83 -10.28 -6.10
C ASP A 70 -4.87 -10.48 -4.92
N ARG A 71 -4.58 -11.75 -4.60
CA ARG A 71 -3.70 -12.14 -3.49
C ARG A 71 -3.15 -13.54 -3.65
N VAL A 72 -2.03 -13.78 -2.97
CA VAL A 72 -1.41 -15.11 -2.85
C VAL A 72 -1.26 -15.44 -1.37
N GLU A 73 -2.00 -16.43 -0.89
CA GLU A 73 -2.07 -16.78 0.54
C GLU A 73 -1.53 -18.19 0.79
N PRO A 74 -0.96 -18.46 1.98
CA PRO A 74 -0.60 -19.83 2.35
C PRO A 74 -1.83 -20.75 2.34
N ALA A 75 -1.67 -21.93 1.73
CA ALA A 75 -2.66 -22.99 1.84
C ALA A 75 -2.66 -23.53 3.27
N THR A 76 -3.84 -23.58 3.88
CA THR A 76 -4.02 -24.08 5.26
C THR A 76 -4.86 -25.35 5.23
N THR A 77 -4.30 -26.45 5.75
CA THR A 77 -5.06 -27.67 6.04
C THR A 77 -5.28 -27.73 7.56
N GLY A 78 -6.49 -27.39 8.00
CA GLY A 78 -6.79 -27.25 9.43
C GLY A 78 -6.03 -26.08 10.07
N ARG A 79 -5.20 -26.34 11.10
CA ARG A 79 -4.43 -25.30 11.82
C ARG A 79 -2.96 -25.18 11.38
N GLN A 80 -2.51 -25.96 10.40
CA GLN A 80 -1.11 -25.96 9.95
C GLN A 80 -1.03 -25.52 8.48
N SER A 81 0.02 -24.77 8.15
CA SER A 81 0.35 -24.41 6.77
C SER A 81 1.01 -25.60 6.07
N SER A 82 0.57 -25.93 4.86
CA SER A 82 1.19 -27.01 4.05
C SER A 82 2.50 -26.58 3.37
N GLY A 83 2.95 -25.33 3.58
CA GLY A 83 4.09 -24.75 2.86
C GLY A 83 3.82 -24.49 1.38
N ARG A 84 2.56 -24.64 0.95
CA ARG A 84 2.05 -24.31 -0.37
C ARG A 84 1.23 -23.02 -0.28
N SER A 85 0.93 -22.41 -1.42
CA SER A 85 0.16 -21.19 -1.52
C SER A 85 -0.93 -21.32 -2.58
N VAL A 86 -2.02 -20.59 -2.35
CA VAL A 86 -3.17 -20.46 -3.25
C VAL A 86 -3.11 -19.09 -3.90
N ILE A 87 -3.39 -19.04 -5.20
CA ILE A 87 -3.53 -17.80 -5.94
C ILE A 87 -5.03 -17.50 -6.03
N HIS A 88 -5.46 -16.36 -5.52
CA HIS A 88 -6.84 -15.88 -5.68
C HIS A 88 -6.88 -14.73 -6.67
N GLY A 89 -7.93 -14.69 -7.47
CA GLY A 89 -8.06 -13.67 -8.49
C GLY A 89 -9.39 -13.70 -9.23
N GLU A 90 -9.47 -12.82 -10.22
CA GLU A 90 -10.61 -12.70 -11.12
C GLU A 90 -10.25 -13.20 -12.52
N ILE A 91 -11.19 -13.91 -13.15
CA ILE A 91 -11.03 -14.39 -14.52
C ILE A 91 -11.03 -13.19 -15.47
N LEU A 92 -9.98 -13.09 -16.28
CA LEU A 92 -9.89 -12.10 -17.34
C LEU A 92 -10.66 -12.58 -18.56
N THR A 93 -11.40 -11.67 -19.18
CA THR A 93 -12.27 -11.95 -20.34
C THR A 93 -11.83 -11.14 -21.56
N THR A 94 -12.43 -11.42 -22.71
CA THR A 94 -12.17 -10.73 -23.97
C THR A 94 -12.25 -9.21 -23.83
N GLY A 95 -11.26 -8.51 -24.40
CA GLY A 95 -11.08 -7.06 -24.27
C GLY A 95 -10.04 -6.67 -23.22
N HIS A 96 -9.60 -7.60 -22.36
CA HIS A 96 -8.46 -7.36 -21.48
C HIS A 96 -7.14 -7.74 -22.20
N PRO A 97 -6.10 -6.88 -22.19
CA PRO A 97 -4.85 -7.13 -22.93
C PRO A 97 -4.21 -8.49 -22.66
N MET A 98 -4.15 -8.90 -21.39
CA MET A 98 -3.60 -10.23 -21.01
C MET A 98 -4.45 -11.39 -21.52
N HIS A 99 -5.78 -11.27 -21.55
CA HIS A 99 -6.63 -12.32 -22.09
C HIS A 99 -6.39 -12.43 -23.60
N ASP A 100 -6.48 -11.30 -24.30
CA ASP A 100 -6.44 -11.25 -25.76
C ASP A 100 -5.06 -11.65 -26.32
N ALA A 101 -3.98 -11.41 -25.58
CA ALA A 101 -2.63 -11.80 -25.98
C ALA A 101 -2.33 -13.29 -25.74
N TYR A 102 -2.86 -13.90 -24.68
CA TYR A 102 -2.36 -15.21 -24.20
C TYR A 102 -3.39 -16.34 -24.21
N VAL A 103 -4.69 -16.08 -24.10
CA VAL A 103 -5.70 -17.14 -24.13
C VAL A 103 -5.89 -17.63 -25.58
N GLY A 104 -5.74 -18.94 -25.80
CA GLY A 104 -5.75 -19.58 -27.12
C GLY A 104 -4.39 -19.55 -27.86
N ALA A 105 -3.46 -18.70 -27.43
CA ALA A 105 -2.11 -18.60 -27.98
C ALA A 105 -1.18 -19.72 -27.45
N PRO A 106 -0.07 -20.03 -28.13
CA PRO A 106 0.99 -20.87 -27.57
C PRO A 106 1.50 -20.31 -26.24
N SER A 107 1.87 -21.20 -25.32
CA SER A 107 2.48 -20.84 -24.04
C SER A 107 3.72 -19.97 -24.29
N PRO A 108 3.88 -18.85 -23.56
CA PRO A 108 5.02 -17.96 -23.71
C PRO A 108 6.32 -18.53 -23.11
N ILE A 109 6.24 -19.66 -22.41
CA ILE A 109 7.39 -20.39 -21.86
C ILE A 109 7.42 -21.84 -22.38
N PRO A 110 8.61 -22.45 -22.51
CA PRO A 110 8.74 -23.83 -22.94
C PRO A 110 8.16 -24.82 -21.90
N PRO A 111 7.81 -26.06 -22.32
CA PRO A 111 7.40 -27.11 -21.40
C PRO A 111 8.46 -27.38 -20.33
N GLN A 112 8.02 -27.59 -19.09
CA GLN A 112 8.89 -27.76 -17.94
C GLN A 112 8.32 -28.81 -16.99
N ARG A 113 9.20 -29.46 -16.21
CA ARG A 113 8.79 -30.48 -15.22
C ARG A 113 8.02 -29.90 -14.04
N ASN A 114 8.36 -28.67 -13.63
CA ASN A 114 7.60 -27.95 -12.63
C ASN A 114 6.42 -27.26 -13.33
N PRO A 115 5.17 -27.45 -12.89
CA PRO A 115 4.03 -26.78 -13.51
C PRO A 115 4.08 -25.25 -13.37
N ILE A 116 4.88 -24.70 -12.45
CA ILE A 116 4.99 -23.25 -12.22
C ILE A 116 6.19 -22.66 -12.97
N GLY A 117 5.93 -21.63 -13.77
CA GLY A 117 6.93 -20.82 -14.45
C GLY A 117 6.61 -19.33 -14.35
N TYR A 118 7.52 -18.50 -14.85
CA TYR A 118 7.37 -17.05 -14.83
C TYR A 118 7.69 -16.46 -16.19
N PHE A 119 6.87 -15.49 -16.60
CA PHE A 119 7.04 -14.77 -17.86
C PHE A 119 6.89 -13.27 -17.63
N ASN A 120 7.80 -12.48 -18.20
CA ASN A 120 7.75 -11.02 -18.16
C ASN A 120 6.90 -10.54 -19.34
N ALA A 121 5.58 -10.54 -19.17
CA ALA A 121 4.64 -10.12 -20.20
C ALA A 121 4.81 -8.62 -20.52
N PRO A 122 5.00 -8.23 -21.79
CA PRO A 122 5.09 -6.82 -22.17
C PRO A 122 3.86 -6.00 -21.78
N GLU A 123 2.67 -6.61 -21.79
CA GLU A 123 1.39 -6.01 -21.45
C GLU A 123 1.28 -5.67 -19.95
N GLU A 124 2.17 -6.21 -19.12
CA GLU A 124 2.29 -5.87 -17.71
C GLU A 124 3.12 -4.60 -17.46
N GLN A 125 3.83 -4.10 -18.47
CA GLN A 125 4.65 -2.91 -18.32
C GLN A 125 3.78 -1.69 -18.05
N THR A 126 4.18 -0.92 -17.04
CA THR A 126 3.59 0.39 -16.75
C THR A 126 4.59 1.47 -17.14
N VAL A 127 4.16 2.73 -17.14
CA VAL A 127 5.08 3.86 -17.35
C VAL A 127 5.63 4.35 -16.02
N CYS A 128 6.88 4.81 -16.03
CA CYS A 128 7.54 5.36 -14.86
C CYS A 128 6.80 6.60 -14.31
N ALA A 129 6.46 6.57 -13.02
CA ALA A 129 5.72 7.63 -12.33
C ALA A 129 6.48 8.95 -12.17
N CYS A 130 7.77 9.01 -12.57
CA CYS A 130 8.47 10.29 -12.64
C CYS A 130 7.96 11.18 -13.80
N GLY A 131 7.30 10.58 -14.80
CA GLY A 131 6.77 11.25 -15.99
C GLY A 131 7.67 11.19 -17.22
N CYS A 132 8.66 10.29 -17.27
CA CYS A 132 9.56 10.12 -18.42
C CYS A 132 9.05 9.12 -19.48
N ASP A 133 7.87 8.55 -19.29
CA ASP A 133 7.24 7.52 -20.14
C ASP A 133 8.06 6.22 -20.34
N GLU A 134 9.17 6.05 -19.61
CA GLU A 134 9.97 4.83 -19.65
C GLU A 134 9.13 3.63 -19.19
N PRO A 135 9.04 2.56 -20.00
CA PRO A 135 8.36 1.34 -19.59
C PRO A 135 9.10 0.68 -18.42
N ILE A 136 8.36 0.35 -17.37
CA ILE A 136 8.88 -0.32 -16.17
C ILE A 136 8.13 -1.62 -15.91
N PRO A 137 8.78 -2.61 -15.27
CA PRO A 137 8.10 -3.85 -14.89
C PRO A 137 6.86 -3.60 -14.04
N ALA A 138 5.84 -4.45 -14.21
CA ALA A 138 4.70 -4.50 -13.30
C ALA A 138 5.14 -4.57 -11.84
N GLY A 139 4.36 -3.90 -10.97
CA GLY A 139 4.64 -3.84 -9.54
C GLY A 139 5.74 -2.85 -9.15
N LYS A 140 6.36 -2.14 -10.11
CA LYS A 140 7.20 -0.98 -9.85
C LYS A 140 6.45 0.31 -10.17
N HIS A 141 6.84 1.39 -9.48
CA HIS A 141 6.35 2.74 -9.77
C HIS A 141 7.40 3.60 -10.47
N PHE A 142 8.68 3.30 -10.28
CA PHE A 142 9.79 4.08 -10.84
C PHE A 142 10.80 3.17 -11.52
N ALA A 143 11.42 3.68 -12.59
CA ALA A 143 12.67 3.13 -13.09
C ALA A 143 13.76 3.31 -12.02
N SER A 144 14.87 2.57 -12.16
CA SER A 144 15.90 2.56 -11.13
C SER A 144 16.47 3.96 -10.87
N GLY A 145 16.36 4.46 -9.64
CA GLY A 145 16.83 5.79 -9.21
C GLY A 145 15.94 6.98 -9.62
N HIS A 146 14.83 6.74 -10.34
CA HIS A 146 13.93 7.81 -10.78
C HIS A 146 13.02 8.32 -9.65
N ASP A 147 12.81 7.54 -8.59
CA ASP A 147 12.06 7.94 -7.40
C ASP A 147 12.72 9.14 -6.68
N GLN A 148 14.01 9.05 -6.41
CA GLN A 148 14.77 10.12 -5.76
C GLN A 148 14.89 11.35 -6.65
N THR A 149 15.14 11.12 -7.94
CA THR A 149 15.23 12.20 -8.94
C THR A 149 13.92 12.97 -9.02
N ALA A 150 12.80 12.27 -9.13
CA ALA A 150 11.47 12.87 -9.17
C ALA A 150 11.20 13.68 -7.89
N LEU A 151 11.44 13.10 -6.72
CA LEU A 151 11.25 13.78 -5.44
C LEU A 151 12.05 15.09 -5.37
N HIS A 152 13.35 15.03 -5.62
CA HIS A 152 14.23 16.21 -5.56
C HIS A 152 13.86 17.29 -6.57
N GLU A 153 13.36 16.91 -7.74
CA GLU A 153 12.86 17.86 -8.72
C GLU A 153 11.65 18.66 -8.20
N ARG A 154 10.67 17.98 -7.62
CA ARG A 154 9.48 18.64 -7.05
C ARG A 154 9.85 19.48 -5.82
N VAL A 155 10.77 18.99 -4.98
CA VAL A 155 11.32 19.76 -3.85
C VAL A 155 11.98 21.05 -4.34
N ARG A 156 12.73 21.01 -5.46
CA ARG A 156 13.35 22.20 -6.06
C ARG A 156 12.32 23.21 -6.57
N GLN A 157 11.22 22.73 -7.17
CA GLN A 157 10.12 23.60 -7.62
C GLN A 157 9.44 24.35 -6.47
N LEU A 158 9.51 23.82 -5.24
CA LEU A 158 8.97 24.46 -4.04
C LEU A 158 9.94 25.43 -3.34
N GLY A 159 11.18 25.57 -3.82
CA GLY A 159 12.22 26.41 -3.20
C GLY A 159 13.31 25.63 -2.47
N GLY A 160 13.11 24.33 -2.23
CA GLY A 160 14.07 23.44 -1.58
C GLY A 160 13.45 22.60 -0.47
N VAL A 161 14.29 21.86 0.26
CA VAL A 161 13.85 20.88 1.28
C VAL A 161 13.10 21.56 2.43
N VAL A 162 13.58 22.74 2.88
CA VAL A 162 12.95 23.48 3.97
C VAL A 162 11.54 23.91 3.61
N ASP A 163 11.33 24.38 2.38
CA ASP A 163 10.03 24.82 1.89
C ASP A 163 9.07 23.64 1.66
N PHE A 164 9.60 22.52 1.16
CA PHE A 164 8.85 21.27 1.07
C PHE A 164 8.34 20.80 2.44
N ILE A 165 9.21 20.75 3.46
CA ILE A 165 8.81 20.34 4.82
C ILE A 165 7.76 21.31 5.37
N ALA A 166 7.99 22.62 5.26
CA ALA A 166 7.03 23.62 5.73
C ALA A 166 5.67 23.51 5.02
N TRP A 167 5.65 23.21 3.72
CA TRP A 167 4.43 22.94 2.97
C TRP A 167 3.75 21.63 3.42
N PHE A 168 4.50 20.54 3.54
CA PHE A 168 3.98 19.23 3.96
C PHE A 168 3.35 19.32 5.35
N ASP A 169 4.06 19.93 6.29
CA ASP A 169 3.63 20.15 7.66
C ASP A 169 2.29 20.90 7.72
N ARG A 170 2.18 22.03 7.00
CA ARG A 170 0.92 22.81 6.94
C ARG A 170 -0.22 22.00 6.32
N THR A 171 0.05 21.27 5.24
CA THR A 171 -0.95 20.48 4.51
C THR A 171 -1.52 19.36 5.38
N HIS A 172 -0.69 18.77 6.24
CA HIS A 172 -1.09 17.70 7.16
C HIS A 172 -1.36 18.18 8.59
N GLY A 173 -1.43 19.50 8.83
CA GLY A 173 -1.73 20.06 10.14
C GLY A 173 -0.67 19.79 11.22
N TYR A 174 0.57 19.48 10.81
CA TYR A 174 1.71 19.42 11.71
C TYR A 174 2.29 20.83 11.91
N TRP A 175 2.50 21.20 13.17
CA TRP A 175 2.94 22.53 13.56
C TRP A 175 4.07 22.41 14.59
N PRO A 176 5.33 22.29 14.15
CA PRO A 176 6.46 22.00 15.04
C PRO A 176 6.78 23.17 15.99
N ASP A 177 6.40 24.40 15.65
CA ASP A 177 6.57 25.59 16.48
C ASP A 177 5.43 25.78 17.51
N ILE A 178 4.31 25.06 17.34
CA ILE A 178 3.19 25.01 18.29
C ILE A 178 3.39 23.79 19.22
N ASN A 179 4.44 23.84 20.02
CA ASN A 179 4.96 22.68 20.76
C ASN A 179 5.02 22.87 22.28
N VAL A 180 4.35 23.87 22.82
CA VAL A 180 4.27 24.07 24.29
C VAL A 180 2.88 23.80 24.84
N ILE A 181 2.86 23.28 26.07
CA ILE A 181 1.68 23.11 26.89
C ILE A 181 1.71 24.15 28.00
N TYR A 182 0.59 24.84 28.17
CA TYR A 182 0.34 25.68 29.32
C TYR A 182 -0.62 24.92 30.25
N GLU A 183 -0.11 24.50 31.40
CA GLU A 183 -0.90 23.69 32.34
C GLU A 183 -2.08 24.50 32.89
N PRO A 184 -3.30 23.92 32.97
CA PRO A 184 -4.45 24.60 33.53
C PRO A 184 -4.21 25.05 34.99
N VAL A 185 -4.46 26.33 35.26
CA VAL A 185 -4.36 26.95 36.59
C VAL A 185 -5.69 27.54 37.03
N SER A 186 -5.89 27.63 38.34
CA SER A 186 -7.05 28.27 38.96
C SER A 186 -6.96 29.79 38.79
N LEU A 187 -8.09 30.41 38.45
CA LEU A 187 -8.16 31.86 38.24
C LEU A 187 -8.08 32.67 39.54
N LYS A 188 -8.28 32.03 40.70
CA LYS A 188 -8.31 32.70 41.99
C LYS A 188 -6.91 32.89 42.58
N ASP A 189 -6.06 31.89 42.41
CA ASP A 189 -4.78 31.76 43.12
C ASP A 189 -3.61 31.36 42.20
N GLY A 190 -3.87 31.08 40.92
CA GLY A 190 -2.86 30.61 39.98
C GLY A 190 -2.32 29.21 40.25
N GLY A 191 -2.92 28.47 41.20
CA GLY A 191 -2.52 27.11 41.53
C GLY A 191 -2.89 26.11 40.43
N PRO A 192 -2.14 25.00 40.25
CA PRO A 192 -2.48 23.96 39.28
C PRO A 192 -3.86 23.36 39.57
N THR A 193 -4.70 23.17 38.54
CA THR A 193 -6.02 22.55 38.73
C THR A 193 -5.99 21.02 38.61
N GLY A 194 -4.91 20.46 38.07
CA GLY A 194 -4.80 19.03 37.74
C GLY A 194 -5.62 18.60 36.51
N ALA A 195 -6.35 19.52 35.87
CA ALA A 195 -7.06 19.22 34.63
C ALA A 195 -6.08 19.02 33.47
N PRO A 196 -6.37 18.13 32.51
CA PRO A 196 -5.51 17.93 31.35
C PRO A 196 -5.52 19.17 30.43
N ALA A 197 -4.36 19.47 29.85
CA ALA A 197 -4.27 20.45 28.79
C ALA A 197 -5.12 20.05 27.57
N ARG A 198 -5.76 21.05 26.95
CA ARG A 198 -6.69 20.84 25.82
C ARG A 198 -6.11 21.20 24.46
N ALA A 199 -4.97 21.89 24.44
CA ALA A 199 -4.34 22.35 23.21
C ALA A 199 -2.84 22.59 23.42
N ARG A 200 -2.12 22.56 22.30
CA ARG A 200 -0.74 23.04 22.20
C ARG A 200 -0.71 24.50 21.76
N HIS A 201 0.33 25.20 22.14
CA HIS A 201 0.52 26.62 21.86
C HIS A 201 1.94 26.88 21.35
N ARG A 202 2.15 28.07 20.80
CA ARG A 202 3.49 28.65 20.64
C ARG A 202 3.91 29.27 21.97
N LEU A 203 5.21 29.30 22.19
CA LEU A 203 5.77 30.09 23.30
C LEU A 203 5.38 31.56 23.12
N GLY A 204 4.80 32.17 24.16
CA GLY A 204 4.36 33.57 24.13
C GLY A 204 2.98 33.81 23.52
N CYS A 205 2.15 32.77 23.35
CA CYS A 205 0.75 32.96 22.96
C CYS A 205 0.01 33.84 23.99
N SER A 206 -0.76 34.84 23.53
CA SER A 206 -1.21 35.98 24.33
C SER A 206 -2.61 35.87 24.94
N HIS A 207 -3.29 34.73 24.78
CA HIS A 207 -4.67 34.51 25.24
C HIS A 207 -4.78 33.79 26.59
N PHE A 208 -3.70 33.76 27.37
CA PHE A 208 -3.67 33.19 28.71
C PHE A 208 -3.96 34.23 29.79
N PHE A 209 -4.33 33.74 30.97
CA PHE A 209 -4.56 34.60 32.13
C PHE A 209 -3.26 35.21 32.62
N LEU A 210 -3.33 36.51 32.90
CA LEU A 210 -2.24 37.30 33.44
C LEU A 210 -2.46 37.55 34.93
N ASP A 211 -1.38 37.60 35.69
CA ASP A 211 -1.42 38.09 37.06
C ASP A 211 -1.61 39.63 37.10
N LYS A 212 -1.71 40.17 38.31
CA LYS A 212 -1.82 41.62 38.57
C LYS A 212 -0.65 42.45 38.02
N ASP A 213 0.49 41.81 37.74
CA ASP A 213 1.70 42.45 37.19
C ASP A 213 1.80 42.24 35.66
N GLY A 214 0.78 41.63 35.02
CA GLY A 214 0.73 41.37 33.59
C GLY A 214 1.52 40.14 33.12
N ARG A 215 1.94 39.24 34.03
CA ARG A 215 2.70 38.03 33.67
C ARG A 215 1.78 36.83 33.48
N ILE A 216 2.10 35.95 32.52
CA ILE A 216 1.35 34.70 32.32
C ILE A 216 1.51 33.81 33.56
N ILE A 217 0.38 33.43 34.16
CA ILE A 217 0.35 32.59 35.36
C ILE A 217 0.68 31.13 35.02
N ASN A 218 0.24 30.67 33.85
CA ASN A 218 0.48 29.32 33.37
C ASN A 218 1.97 29.12 33.03
N ARG A 219 2.64 28.18 33.70
CA ARG A 219 4.01 27.81 33.34
C ARG A 219 4.02 26.99 32.05
N PRO A 220 4.73 27.42 31.00
CA PRO A 220 4.86 26.62 29.79
C PRO A 220 5.83 25.46 30.02
N ARG A 221 5.54 24.32 29.39
CA ARG A 221 6.50 23.24 29.18
C ARG A 221 6.44 22.75 27.74
N LEU A 222 7.48 22.05 27.30
CA LEU A 222 7.42 21.36 26.01
C LEU A 222 6.36 20.25 26.05
N ALA A 223 5.63 20.13 24.95
CA ALA A 223 4.76 19.00 24.69
C ALA A 223 5.60 17.75 24.46
N THR A 224 5.17 16.64 25.04
CA THR A 224 5.73 15.31 24.74
C THR A 224 5.37 14.88 23.31
N ALA A 225 6.05 13.87 22.76
CA ALA A 225 5.70 13.33 21.44
C ALA A 225 4.24 12.84 21.35
N LYS A 226 3.72 12.27 22.45
CA LYS A 226 2.31 11.86 22.56
C LYS A 226 1.38 13.08 22.49
N GLU A 227 1.70 14.17 23.17
CA GLU A 227 0.89 15.39 23.14
C GLU A 227 0.99 16.15 21.81
N MET A 228 2.14 16.09 21.13
CA MET A 228 2.31 16.63 19.77
C MET A 228 1.34 16.00 18.77
N THR A 229 0.96 14.73 18.97
CA THR A 229 0.02 14.01 18.11
C THR A 229 -1.42 14.05 18.63
N SER A 230 -1.64 13.99 19.95
CA SER A 230 -2.99 13.87 20.53
C SER A 230 -3.67 15.21 20.81
N LEU A 231 -2.90 16.28 21.07
CA LEU A 231 -3.47 17.58 21.39
C LEU A 231 -3.49 18.47 20.15
N ARG A 232 -4.68 19.03 19.89
CA ARG A 232 -4.87 19.99 18.79
C ARG A 232 -3.99 21.22 19.01
N PRO A 233 -3.44 21.82 17.94
CA PRO A 233 -2.80 23.12 18.06
C PRO A 233 -3.87 24.19 18.30
N CYS A 234 -3.54 25.19 19.10
CA CYS A 234 -4.40 26.34 19.33
C CYS A 234 -4.65 27.12 18.03
N LYS A 235 -5.90 27.50 17.77
CA LYS A 235 -6.29 28.17 16.53
C LYS A 235 -5.54 29.49 16.30
N SER A 236 -5.39 30.32 17.33
CA SER A 236 -4.65 31.60 17.22
C SER A 236 -3.17 31.37 16.91
N CYS A 237 -2.58 30.30 17.46
CA CYS A 237 -1.21 29.89 17.14
C CYS A 237 -1.07 29.42 15.70
N GLN A 238 -2.02 28.62 15.19
CA GLN A 238 -2.04 28.19 13.78
C GLN A 238 -2.08 29.41 12.85
N ASP A 239 -2.96 30.37 13.13
CA ASP A 239 -3.10 31.58 12.32
C ASP A 239 -1.83 32.44 12.35
N ALA A 240 -1.13 32.50 13.49
CA ALA A 240 0.15 33.19 13.61
C ALA A 240 1.28 32.46 12.86
N SER A 241 1.34 31.12 12.92
CA SER A 241 2.34 30.31 12.22
C SER A 241 2.15 30.34 10.71
N ALA A 242 0.90 30.26 10.23
CA ALA A 242 0.58 30.40 8.81
C ALA A 242 1.04 31.76 8.26
N LYS A 243 0.76 32.86 8.98
CA LYS A 243 1.19 34.22 8.58
C LYS A 243 2.71 34.41 8.58
N ALA A 244 3.43 33.80 9.52
CA ALA A 244 4.88 33.88 9.58
C ALA A 244 5.54 33.15 8.39
N ALA A 245 4.91 32.07 7.92
CA ALA A 245 5.44 31.24 6.85
C ALA A 245 5.15 31.76 5.43
N THR A 246 4.26 32.75 5.26
CA THR A 246 3.96 33.41 3.97
C THR A 246 4.72 34.73 3.76
N ARG A 247 5.47 35.20 4.76
CA ARG A 247 6.27 36.44 4.71
C ARG A 247 7.73 36.21 4.27
N LYS A 248 8.10 34.97 3.96
CA LYS A 248 9.38 34.60 3.38
C LYS A 248 9.18 34.32 1.89
#